data_AF-A0A930XX68-F1
#
_entry.id   AF-A0A930XX68-F1
#
_cell.length_a   1.000
_cell.length_b   1.000
_cell.length_c   1.000
_cell.angle_alpha   90.00
_cell.angle_beta   90.00
_cell.angle_gamma   90.00
#
_symmetry.space_group_name_H-M   'P 1'
#
loop_
_entity.id
_entity.type
_entity.pdbx_description
1 polymer ?
#
loop_
_entity_poly.entity_id
_entity_poly.type
_entity_poly.pdbx_seq_one_letter_code
_entity_poly.pdbx_strand_id
1 'polypeptide(L)' 'MVNLVANKVIEKYQNSSCQQLAQEKSQPPSGAKREMEQRAIQFLQSDPQLRTAFINQVAAPIANKLFECGLIP' A
#
# COMPACT_ATOMS: atom_id res chain seq x y z
N MET A 1 -4.35 -15.95 3.50
CA MET A 1 -4.07 -14.74 4.33
C MET A 1 -3.65 -13.54 3.48
N VAL A 2 -2.67 -13.66 2.58
CA VAL A 2 -2.23 -12.57 1.68
C VAL A 2 -3.39 -11.88 0.98
N ASN A 3 -4.33 -12.64 0.41
CA ASN A 3 -5.45 -12.08 -0.34
C ASN A 3 -6.30 -11.13 0.52
N LEU A 4 -6.52 -11.43 1.80
CA LEU A 4 -7.32 -10.58 2.70
C LEU A 4 -6.59 -9.28 3.06
N VAL A 5 -5.28 -9.35 3.32
CA VAL A 5 -4.47 -8.16 3.62
C VAL A 5 -4.34 -7.29 2.38
N ALA A 6 -4.04 -7.88 1.22
CA ALA A 6 -3.97 -7.19 -0.05
C ALA A 6 -5.30 -6.50 -0.40
N ASN A 7 -6.43 -7.18 -0.24
CA ASN A 7 -7.75 -6.59 -0.47
C ASN A 7 -8.01 -5.39 0.44
N LYS A 8 -7.69 -5.47 1.74
CA LYS A 8 -7.85 -4.31 2.65
C LYS A 8 -7.00 -3.11 2.24
N VAL A 9 -5.78 -3.35 1.76
CA VAL A 9 -4.92 -2.27 1.26
C VAL A 9 -5.55 -1.65 0.00
N ILE A 10 -6.02 -2.47 -0.93
CA ILE A 10 -6.70 -2.01 -2.15
C ILE A 10 -7.94 -1.18 -1.80
N GLU A 11 -8.82 -1.70 -0.93
CA GLU A 11 -10.01 -1.01 -0.47
C GLU A 11 -9.68 0.34 0.17
N LYS A 12 -8.61 0.41 0.98
CA LYS A 12 -8.16 1.67 1.58
C LYS A 12 -7.86 2.72 0.49
N TYR A 13 -7.07 2.36 -0.52
CA TYR A 13 -6.72 3.31 -1.59
C TYR A 13 -7.93 3.68 -2.45
N GLN A 14 -8.76 2.71 -2.80
CA GLN A 14 -9.96 2.95 -3.62
C GLN A 14 -10.96 3.89 -2.91
N ASN A 15 -11.16 3.70 -1.61
CA ASN A 15 -12.07 4.50 -0.79
C ASN A 15 -11.48 5.84 -0.29
N SER A 16 -10.17 6.06 -0.47
CA SER A 16 -9.54 7.32 -0.09
C SER A 16 -9.75 8.39 -1.17
N SER A 17 -9.93 9.64 -0.74
CA SER A 17 -9.94 10.78 -1.66
C SER A 17 -8.52 11.11 -2.14
N CYS A 18 -8.40 11.76 -3.30
CA CYS A 18 -7.10 12.16 -3.81
C CYS A 18 -6.36 13.15 -2.88
N GLN A 19 -7.10 14.02 -2.19
CA GLN A 19 -6.54 14.94 -1.18
C GLN A 19 -5.97 14.17 0.02
N GLN A 20 -6.69 13.15 0.52
CA GLN A 20 -6.22 12.30 1.61
C GLN A 20 -4.95 11.54 1.20
N LEU A 21 -4.93 10.96 -0.01
CA LEU A 21 -3.75 10.26 -0.53
C LEU A 21 -2.55 11.20 -0.71
N ALA A 22 -2.77 12.43 -1.19
CA ALA A 22 -1.72 13.44 -1.33
C ALA A 22 -1.12 13.84 0.03
N GLN A 23 -1.99 14.03 1.03
CA GLN A 23 -1.58 14.34 2.40
C GLN A 23 -0.81 13.18 3.03
N GLU A 24 -1.31 11.95 2.91
CA GLU A 24 -0.62 10.75 3.41
C GLU A 24 0.72 10.53 2.72
N LYS A 25 0.85 10.84 1.43
CA LYS A 25 2.13 10.72 0.70
C LYS A 25 3.15 11.78 1.14
N SER A 26 2.69 12.97 1.50
CA SER A 26 3.54 14.08 1.94
C SER A 26 4.04 13.92 3.37
N GLN A 27 3.40 13.06 4.16
CA GLN A 27 3.74 12.84 5.57
C GLN A 27 4.35 11.45 5.74
N PRO A 28 5.62 11.34 6.17
CA PRO A 28 6.17 10.04 6.48
C PRO A 28 5.37 9.39 7.60
N PRO A 29 5.12 8.07 7.53
CA PRO A 29 4.41 7.36 8.57
C PRO A 29 5.13 7.55 9.91
N SER A 30 4.35 7.75 10.98
CA SER A 30 4.85 8.04 12.33
C SER A 30 4.21 7.11 13.37
N GLY A 31 4.87 6.98 14.52
CA GLY A 31 4.44 6.13 15.63
C GLY A 31 4.18 4.68 15.20
N ALA A 32 3.07 4.12 15.68
CA ALA A 32 2.66 2.74 15.46
C ALA A 32 2.54 2.34 13.98
N LYS A 33 2.18 3.29 13.09
CA LYS A 33 2.08 3.02 11.64
C LYS A 33 3.45 2.66 11.04
N ARG A 34 4.50 3.37 11.46
CA ARG A 34 5.87 3.11 11.00
C ARG A 34 6.38 1.76 11.48
N GLU A 35 6.15 1.42 12.74
CA GLU A 35 6.57 0.13 13.31
C GLU A 35 5.86 -1.04 12.61
N MET A 36 4.56 -0.89 12.33
CA MET A 36 3.79 -1.90 11.61
C MET A 36 4.29 -2.10 10.18
N GLU A 37 4.57 -1.01 9.46
CA GLU A 37 5.13 -1.07 8.10
C GLU A 37 6.51 -1.75 8.09
N GLN A 38 7.39 -1.42 9.04
CA GLN A 38 8.69 -2.07 9.15
C GLN A 38 8.59 -3.57 9.38
N ARG A 39 7.66 -4.03 10.23
CA ARG A 39 7.42 -5.46 10.45
C ARG A 39 6.86 -6.13 9.20
N ALA A 40 5.93 -5.48 8.50
CA ALA A 40 5.39 -6.00 7.24
C ALA A 40 6.48 -6.11 6.16
N ILE A 41 7.36 -5.12 6.05
CA ILE A 41 8.51 -5.15 5.14
C ILE A 41 9.44 -6.31 5.46
N GLN A 42 9.85 -6.48 6.73
CA GLN A 42 10.72 -7.59 7.14
C GLN A 42 10.11 -8.95 6.83
N PHE A 43 8.80 -9.10 7.08
CA PHE A 43 8.07 -10.32 6.76
C PHE A 43 8.05 -10.61 5.25
N LEU A 44 7.69 -9.64 4.41
CA LEU A 44 7.72 -9.79 2.94
C LEU A 44 9.16 -9.96 2.41
N GLN A 45 10.17 -9.47 3.10
CA GLN A 45 11.57 -9.73 2.73
C GLN A 45 11.95 -11.19 2.96
N SER A 46 11.47 -11.79 4.07
CA SER A 46 11.75 -13.19 4.42
C SER A 46 11.09 -14.23 3.51
N ASP A 47 9.99 -13.88 2.82
CA ASP A 47 9.30 -14.77 1.87
C ASP A 47 9.15 -14.11 0.48
N PRO A 48 10.05 -14.43 -0.47
CA PRO A 48 10.02 -13.86 -1.81
C PRO A 48 8.77 -14.21 -2.62
N GLN A 49 8.20 -15.41 -2.44
CA GLN A 49 7.00 -15.82 -3.19
C GLN A 49 5.79 -15.03 -2.70
N LEU A 50 5.67 -14.89 -1.37
CA LEU A 50 4.63 -14.09 -0.75
C LEU A 50 4.71 -12.62 -1.15
N ARG A 51 5.93 -12.06 -1.17
CA ARG A 51 6.19 -10.69 -1.63
C ARG A 51 5.71 -10.47 -3.05
N THR A 52 6.08 -11.36 -3.96
CA THR A 52 5.65 -11.26 -5.37
C THR A 52 4.14 -11.35 -5.49
N ALA A 53 3.50 -12.31 -4.81
CA ALA A 53 2.05 -12.46 -4.83
C ALA A 53 1.33 -11.21 -4.30
N PHE A 54 1.80 -10.67 -3.17
CA PHE A 54 1.25 -9.45 -2.58
C PHE A 54 1.42 -8.24 -3.51
N ILE A 55 2.64 -8.00 -4.00
CA ILE A 55 2.94 -6.85 -4.88
C ILE A 55 2.11 -6.92 -6.16
N ASN A 56 2.06 -8.09 -6.82
CA ASN A 56 1.28 -8.25 -8.05
C ASN A 56 -0.21 -7.94 -7.84
N GLN A 57 -0.75 -8.28 -6.67
CA GLN A 57 -2.16 -8.03 -6.36
C GLN A 57 -2.44 -6.54 -6.07
N VAL A 58 -1.56 -5.85 -5.34
CA VAL A 58 -1.82 -4.47 -4.90
C VAL A 58 -1.30 -3.39 -5.84
N ALA A 59 -0.22 -3.66 -6.59
CA ALA A 59 0.50 -2.64 -7.34
C ALA A 59 -0.37 -1.97 -8.41
N ALA A 60 -1.00 -2.77 -9.27
CA ALA A 60 -1.83 -2.25 -10.37
C ALA A 60 -3.01 -1.38 -9.89
N PRO A 61 -3.90 -1.83 -8.98
CA PRO A 61 -5.05 -1.02 -8.55
C PRO A 61 -4.63 0.25 -7.80
N ILE A 62 -3.56 0.19 -6.99
CA ILE A 62 -3.05 1.37 -6.29
C ILE A 62 -2.42 2.35 -7.27
N ALA A 63 -1.59 1.86 -8.20
CA ALA A 63 -0.96 2.71 -9.21
C ALA A 63 -2.02 3.43 -10.06
N ASN A 64 -3.06 2.73 -10.51
CA ASN A 64 -4.17 3.35 -11.25
C ASN A 64 -4.85 4.46 -10.43
N LYS A 65 -5.17 4.21 -9.16
CA LYS A 65 -5.76 5.23 -8.28
C LYS A 65 -4.83 6.43 -8.10
N LEU A 66 -3.53 6.21 -7.93
CA LEU A 66 -2.55 7.28 -7.78
C LEU A 66 -2.38 8.08 -9.08
N PHE A 67 -2.44 7.42 -10.24
CA PHE A 67 -2.39 8.06 -11.55
C PHE A 67 -3.63 8.94 -11.79
N GLU A 68 -4.83 8.43 -11.51
CA GLU A 68 -6.08 9.21 -11.56
C GLU A 68 -6.04 10.44 -10.65
N CYS A 69 -5.35 10.33 -9.51
CA CYS A 69 -5.15 11.43 -8.56
C CYS A 69 -3.99 12.37 -8.92
N GLY A 70 -3.27 12.14 -10.02
CA GLY A 70 -2.11 12.94 -10.44
C GLY A 70 -0.89 12.83 -9.50
N LEU A 71 -0.81 11.75 -8.71
CA LEU A 71 0.26 11.52 -7.73
C LEU A 71 1.45 10.73 -8.28
N ILE A 72 1.28 10.08 -9.43
CA ILE A 72 2.35 9.44 -10.21
C ILE A 72 2.14 9.79 -11.69
N PRO A 73 3.22 9.92 -12.49
CA PRO A 73 3.13 10.22 -13.91
C PRO A 73 2.65 9.02 -14.74
#